data_AF-A0A1A9EW82-F1
#
_entry.id   AF-A0A1A9EW82-F1
#
_cell.length_a   1.000
_cell.length_b   1.000
_cell.length_c   1.000
_cell.angle_alpha   90.00
_cell.angle_beta   90.00
_cell.angle_gamma   90.00
#
_symmetry.space_group_name_H-M   'P 1'
#
loop_
_entity.id
_entity.type
_entity.pdbx_description
1 polymer ?
#
loop_
_entity_poly.entity_id
_entity_poly.type
_entity_poly.pdbx_seq_one_letter_code
_entity_poly.pdbx_strand_id
1 'polypeptide(L)'
;MLAPKKLPPLLLGLLLSLPPLTQAAQNLPTIGDTSSSIVSLSQEARLGDTWGRMLRGRAKLLEDPVVYSYLEDLLWKLAANSALQQPQLELITVDNPTLNAFAVPGGIVGVHGGLLLSAEAEDELASVLAHELAHLSQRHFAQQLEEERRNRPFMMAAVLGSILVAAADAQAGAAALSSTLGASELARLSFSRQNEQEADRLGMATLAASDIDPGAMPRMFERMQRSMRFYGDRPPEFLLTHPVTQSRIADSLNRAAQLPMPSTQRQSPEFDIARTRLQVHYADRPGAILASFEAAAQNSGSSRDYYGMAMAASANGDHAKALKALDSLDSSWQQHLYVRISRAEILHAAKRDSEAEQILSELNQLYPNNLPVQKTYARLLQDMEQPARAAQLYESLLRRHPNDIDSRFNLAETYGLEQQILRVHEARIEYFLRTADVDKALRQVDFALKEKMLSESDRARLQAYKTDAEQLRENLKMDF
;
A
#
# COMPACT_ATOMS: atom_id res chain seq x y z
N MET A 1 25.70 -62.39 -63.35
CA MET A 1 26.89 -62.06 -62.54
C MET A 1 26.69 -60.66 -61.96
N LEU A 2 26.93 -60.52 -60.65
CA LEU A 2 27.20 -59.29 -59.88
C LEU A 2 26.07 -58.28 -59.65
N ALA A 3 25.85 -58.00 -58.36
CA ALA A 3 24.88 -57.10 -57.75
C ALA A 3 25.27 -55.59 -57.91
N PRO A 4 24.48 -54.60 -57.42
CA PRO A 4 24.43 -54.34 -55.97
C PRO A 4 23.10 -53.82 -55.36
N LYS A 5 22.94 -54.22 -54.10
CA LYS A 5 22.31 -53.60 -52.91
C LYS A 5 21.80 -52.14 -53.00
N LYS A 6 20.64 -51.87 -52.36
CA LYS A 6 20.49 -51.04 -51.13
C LYS A 6 19.08 -51.17 -50.51
N LEU A 7 19.03 -51.11 -49.18
CA LEU A 7 17.88 -51.26 -48.25
C LEU A 7 17.04 -49.95 -48.08
N PRO A 8 15.84 -50.02 -47.44
CA PRO A 8 14.78 -48.99 -47.41
C PRO A 8 14.90 -48.04 -46.19
N PRO A 9 14.02 -47.04 -45.94
CA PRO A 9 12.79 -47.32 -45.14
C PRO A 9 11.57 -46.37 -45.33
N LEU A 10 10.45 -46.82 -44.74
CA LEU A 10 9.26 -46.14 -44.23
C LEU A 10 9.14 -44.61 -44.41
N LEU A 11 8.05 -44.19 -45.06
CA LEU A 11 7.46 -42.86 -44.92
C LEU A 11 6.42 -42.90 -43.78
N LEU A 12 6.83 -42.44 -42.61
CA LEU A 12 5.99 -42.17 -41.45
C LEU A 12 5.32 -40.80 -41.65
N GLY A 13 4.00 -40.77 -41.78
CA GLY A 13 3.22 -39.54 -41.92
C GLY A 13 3.27 -38.72 -40.63
N LEU A 14 3.93 -37.56 -40.68
CA LEU A 14 4.01 -36.59 -39.60
C LEU A 14 2.71 -35.76 -39.58
N LEU A 15 1.80 -36.06 -38.65
CA LEU A 15 0.66 -35.19 -38.30
C LEU A 15 1.19 -33.97 -37.54
N LEU A 16 1.29 -32.83 -38.22
CA LEU A 16 1.53 -31.51 -37.62
C LEU A 16 0.28 -31.07 -36.86
N SER A 17 0.29 -31.23 -35.54
CA SER A 17 -0.68 -30.59 -34.63
C SER A 17 -0.36 -29.10 -34.53
N LEU A 18 -1.08 -28.27 -35.29
CA LEU A 18 -1.15 -26.83 -35.09
C LEU A 18 -1.79 -26.54 -33.71
N PRO A 19 -1.18 -25.70 -32.85
CA PRO A 19 -1.86 -25.22 -31.66
C PRO A 19 -3.03 -24.32 -32.08
N PRO A 20 -4.17 -24.34 -31.37
CA PRO A 20 -5.26 -23.42 -31.65
C PRO A 20 -4.79 -21.99 -31.36
N LEU A 21 -4.97 -21.11 -32.35
CA LEU A 21 -4.92 -19.66 -32.16
C LEU A 21 -5.93 -19.32 -31.06
N THR A 22 -5.44 -18.99 -29.87
CA THR A 22 -6.24 -18.33 -28.84
C THR A 22 -6.67 -16.98 -29.40
N GLN A 23 -7.91 -16.94 -29.85
CA GLN A 23 -8.58 -15.73 -30.28
C GLN A 23 -8.57 -14.76 -29.10
N ALA A 24 -7.85 -13.64 -29.27
CA ALA A 24 -7.88 -12.52 -28.36
C ALA A 24 -9.35 -12.18 -28.08
N ALA A 25 -9.75 -12.28 -26.81
CA ALA A 25 -11.06 -11.87 -26.35
C ALA A 25 -11.19 -10.38 -26.68
N GLN A 26 -11.87 -10.08 -27.78
CA GLN A 26 -12.33 -8.75 -28.11
C GLN A 26 -13.26 -8.33 -26.97
N ASN A 27 -12.84 -7.30 -26.23
CA ASN A 27 -13.66 -6.57 -25.27
C ASN A 27 -14.96 -6.13 -25.96
N LEU A 28 -15.99 -6.95 -25.86
CA LEU A 28 -17.33 -6.58 -26.30
C LEU A 28 -17.90 -5.62 -25.24
N PRO A 29 -18.36 -4.42 -25.64
CA PRO A 29 -19.09 -3.55 -24.74
C PRO A 29 -20.34 -4.28 -24.24
N THR A 30 -20.52 -4.36 -22.93
CA THR A 30 -21.75 -4.87 -22.34
C THR A 30 -22.89 -3.94 -22.72
N ILE A 31 -23.81 -4.43 -23.56
CA ILE A 31 -25.02 -3.70 -23.96
C ILE A 31 -25.90 -3.58 -22.71
N GLY A 32 -25.76 -2.43 -22.04
CA GLY A 32 -26.30 -2.11 -20.72
C GLY A 32 -25.67 -0.84 -20.12
N ASP A 33 -24.54 -0.39 -20.66
CA ASP A 33 -23.80 0.80 -20.21
C ASP A 33 -24.45 2.15 -20.59
N THR A 34 -25.74 2.16 -20.97
CA THR A 34 -26.44 3.36 -21.43
C THR A 34 -27.22 4.10 -20.34
N SER A 35 -27.02 3.75 -19.06
CA SER A 35 -27.71 4.46 -17.94
C SER A 35 -26.87 4.75 -16.68
N SER A 36 -25.55 4.60 -16.67
CA SER A 36 -24.75 5.02 -15.51
C SER A 36 -23.35 5.54 -15.88
N SER A 37 -23.08 6.79 -15.52
CA SER A 37 -21.78 7.48 -15.50
C SER A 37 -21.13 7.84 -16.85
N ILE A 38 -20.98 9.14 -17.11
CA ILE A 38 -20.12 9.70 -18.18
C ILE A 38 -18.64 9.24 -18.05
N VAL A 39 -18.22 8.81 -16.86
CA VAL A 39 -16.86 8.32 -16.59
C VAL A 39 -16.79 6.80 -16.74
N SER A 40 -16.06 6.32 -17.76
CA SER A 40 -15.86 4.88 -17.99
C SER A 40 -14.88 4.28 -16.98
N LEU A 41 -14.96 2.97 -16.73
CA LEU A 41 -14.00 2.24 -15.88
C LEU A 41 -12.54 2.42 -16.35
N SER A 42 -12.32 2.54 -17.66
CA SER A 42 -11.00 2.81 -18.23
C SER A 42 -10.50 4.23 -17.94
N GLN A 43 -11.40 5.21 -17.82
CA GLN A 43 -11.04 6.56 -17.37
C GLN A 43 -10.74 6.58 -15.87
N GLU A 44 -11.52 5.86 -15.05
CA GLU A 44 -11.25 5.69 -13.62
C GLU A 44 -9.88 5.07 -13.36
N ALA A 45 -9.55 3.97 -14.06
CA ALA A 45 -8.26 3.31 -13.94
C ALA A 45 -7.09 4.23 -14.31
N ARG A 46 -7.24 5.04 -15.37
CA ARG A 46 -6.24 6.03 -15.79
C ARG A 46 -6.07 7.12 -14.73
N LEU A 47 -7.17 7.69 -14.25
CA LEU A 47 -7.15 8.72 -13.22
C LEU A 47 -6.49 8.21 -11.94
N GLY A 48 -6.81 6.97 -11.53
CA GLY A 48 -6.21 6.28 -10.40
C GLY A 48 -4.70 6.09 -10.55
N ASP A 49 -4.22 5.56 -11.68
CA ASP A 49 -2.78 5.40 -11.94
C ASP A 49 -2.03 6.74 -11.90
N THR A 50 -2.57 7.76 -12.56
CA THR A 50 -2.01 9.12 -12.56
C THR A 50 -1.92 9.67 -11.12
N TRP A 51 -3.01 9.54 -10.37
CA TRP A 51 -3.09 10.04 -9.00
C TRP A 51 -2.18 9.27 -8.04
N GLY A 52 -2.15 7.94 -8.12
CA GLY A 52 -1.26 7.09 -7.33
C GLY A 52 0.21 7.43 -7.56
N ARG A 53 0.61 7.74 -8.80
CA ARG A 53 1.97 8.23 -9.11
C ARG A 53 2.26 9.56 -8.45
N MET A 54 1.33 10.52 -8.52
CA MET A 54 1.51 11.82 -7.85
C MET A 54 1.63 11.67 -6.34
N LEU A 55 0.80 10.82 -5.73
CA LEU A 55 0.83 10.58 -4.29
C LEU A 55 2.18 10.02 -3.88
N ARG A 56 2.66 8.98 -4.57
CA ARG A 56 3.99 8.40 -4.37
C ARG A 56 5.14 9.39 -4.53
N GLY A 57 5.00 10.37 -5.43
CA GLY A 57 6.04 11.39 -5.66
C GLY A 57 6.02 12.56 -4.68
N ARG A 58 4.94 12.78 -3.93
CA ARG A 58 4.75 13.95 -3.06
C ARG A 58 4.60 13.62 -1.59
N ALA A 59 3.98 12.49 -1.26
CA ALA A 59 3.76 12.06 0.11
C ALA A 59 5.01 11.40 0.68
N LYS A 60 5.21 11.55 2.00
CA LYS A 60 6.15 10.70 2.72
C LYS A 60 5.49 9.33 2.90
N LEU A 61 6.06 8.30 2.27
CA LEU A 61 5.51 6.94 2.37
C LEU A 61 6.05 6.24 3.61
N LEU A 62 5.25 5.32 4.14
CA LEU A 62 5.68 4.45 5.23
C LEU A 62 6.50 3.29 4.65
N GLU A 63 7.80 3.27 4.95
CA GLU A 63 8.77 2.31 4.38
C GLU A 63 8.87 0.98 5.13
N ASP A 64 8.07 0.80 6.18
CA ASP A 64 8.03 -0.41 6.99
C ASP A 64 7.30 -1.55 6.25
N PRO A 65 8.01 -2.60 5.81
CA PRO A 65 7.41 -3.61 4.98
C PRO A 65 6.48 -4.55 5.76
N VAL A 66 6.69 -4.70 7.08
CA VAL A 66 5.81 -5.49 7.96
C VAL A 66 4.46 -4.80 8.07
N VAL A 67 4.45 -3.49 8.32
CA VAL A 67 3.20 -2.71 8.41
C VAL A 67 2.48 -2.68 7.06
N TYR A 68 3.21 -2.52 5.95
CA TYR A 68 2.62 -2.57 4.61
C TYR A 68 1.96 -3.93 4.33
N SER A 69 2.66 -5.05 4.57
CA SER A 69 2.14 -6.40 4.32
C SER A 69 0.90 -6.69 5.18
N TYR A 70 0.92 -6.29 6.46
CA TYR A 70 -0.23 -6.44 7.33
C TYR A 70 -1.48 -5.73 6.76
N LEU A 71 -1.32 -4.47 6.35
CA LEU A 71 -2.41 -3.68 5.79
C LEU A 71 -2.89 -4.22 4.43
N GLU A 72 -1.97 -4.68 3.59
CA GLU A 72 -2.29 -5.29 2.31
C GLU A 72 -3.09 -6.59 2.50
N ASP A 73 -2.68 -7.45 3.43
CA ASP A 73 -3.39 -8.69 3.76
C ASP A 73 -4.80 -8.41 4.31
N LEU A 74 -4.94 -7.44 5.21
CA LEU A 74 -6.24 -7.02 5.75
C LEU A 74 -7.14 -6.44 4.65
N LEU A 75 -6.59 -5.56 3.80
CA LEU A 75 -7.30 -4.95 2.67
C LEU A 75 -7.85 -6.02 1.71
N TRP A 76 -7.01 -6.98 1.31
CA TRP A 76 -7.41 -8.03 0.39
C TRP A 76 -8.41 -9.01 0.99
N LYS A 77 -8.30 -9.31 2.29
CA LYS A 77 -9.31 -10.10 3.00
C LYS A 77 -10.69 -9.44 2.96
N LEU A 78 -10.76 -8.13 3.20
CA LEU A 78 -12.00 -7.37 3.12
C LEU A 78 -12.51 -7.28 1.68
N ALA A 79 -11.62 -6.98 0.73
CA ALA A 79 -11.94 -6.86 -0.69
C ALA A 79 -12.57 -8.14 -1.25
N ALA A 80 -12.04 -9.31 -0.89
CA ALA A 80 -12.56 -10.62 -1.29
C ALA A 80 -14.01 -10.89 -0.83
N ASN A 81 -14.47 -10.20 0.21
CA ASN A 81 -15.81 -10.31 0.78
C ASN A 81 -16.65 -9.03 0.58
N SER A 82 -16.18 -8.13 -0.28
CA SER A 82 -16.84 -6.86 -0.57
C SER A 82 -17.73 -6.95 -1.83
N ALA A 83 -18.48 -5.89 -2.10
CA ALA A 83 -19.28 -5.76 -3.32
C ALA A 83 -18.48 -5.32 -4.56
N LEU A 84 -17.13 -5.30 -4.49
CA LEU A 84 -16.28 -4.95 -5.63
C LEU A 84 -16.35 -6.00 -6.74
N GLN A 85 -16.73 -5.59 -7.94
CA GLN A 85 -16.85 -6.51 -9.09
C GLN A 85 -15.49 -6.95 -9.65
N GLN A 86 -14.49 -6.05 -9.62
CA GLN A 86 -13.13 -6.32 -10.08
C GLN A 86 -12.15 -5.61 -9.14
N PRO A 87 -11.73 -6.26 -8.03
CA PRO A 87 -10.79 -5.64 -7.10
C PRO A 87 -9.41 -5.56 -7.76
N GLN A 88 -9.12 -4.43 -8.41
CA GLN A 88 -7.77 -4.02 -8.80
C GLN A 88 -7.33 -2.98 -7.79
N LEU A 89 -6.90 -3.44 -6.61
CA LEU A 89 -6.54 -2.55 -5.51
C LEU A 89 -5.04 -2.31 -5.46
N GLU A 90 -4.67 -1.07 -5.18
CA GLU A 90 -3.30 -0.67 -4.90
C GLU A 90 -3.26 0.07 -3.56
N LEU A 91 -2.52 -0.49 -2.61
CA LEU A 91 -2.31 0.13 -1.29
C LEU A 91 -1.16 1.14 -1.35
N ILE A 92 -1.38 2.32 -0.78
CA ILE A 92 -0.33 3.32 -0.53
C ILE A 92 -0.36 3.69 0.96
N THR A 93 0.68 3.32 1.69
CA THR A 93 0.83 3.64 3.10
C THR A 93 1.56 4.98 3.28
N VAL A 94 0.91 5.92 3.95
CA VAL A 94 1.43 7.27 4.15
C VAL A 94 1.98 7.40 5.57
N ASP A 95 3.22 7.89 5.69
CA ASP A 95 3.89 8.18 6.95
C ASP A 95 3.37 9.49 7.54
N ASN A 96 2.17 9.41 8.11
CA ASN A 96 1.48 10.51 8.74
C ASN A 96 0.76 10.03 10.02
N PRO A 97 0.98 10.67 11.19
CA PRO A 97 0.39 10.25 12.46
C PRO A 97 -1.09 10.63 12.62
N THR A 98 -1.66 11.38 11.66
CA THR A 98 -3.09 11.72 11.66
C THR A 98 -3.97 10.55 11.27
N LEU A 99 -5.16 10.49 11.86
CA LEU A 99 -6.19 9.52 11.44
C LEU A 99 -6.68 9.88 10.04
N ASN A 100 -6.31 9.07 9.05
CA ASN A 100 -6.91 9.14 7.72
C ASN A 100 -6.81 7.82 6.94
N ALA A 101 -7.79 7.61 6.08
CA ALA A 101 -7.77 6.66 4.97
C ALA A 101 -8.65 7.21 3.87
N PHE A 102 -8.42 6.78 2.64
CA PHE A 102 -9.25 7.14 1.50
C PHE A 102 -9.19 6.06 0.45
N ALA A 103 -10.21 6.00 -0.38
CA ALA A 103 -10.18 5.24 -1.61
C ALA A 103 -10.67 6.07 -2.79
N VAL A 104 -9.88 6.09 -3.86
CA VAL A 104 -10.15 6.88 -5.07
C VAL A 104 -10.31 5.98 -6.30
N PRO A 105 -10.86 6.49 -7.42
CA PRO A 105 -11.08 5.70 -8.63
C PRO A 105 -9.81 5.00 -9.11
N GLY A 106 -10.01 3.86 -9.79
CA GLY A 106 -8.90 2.99 -10.19
C GLY A 106 -8.36 2.10 -9.06
N GLY A 107 -9.02 2.09 -7.89
CA GLY A 107 -8.73 1.16 -6.81
C GLY A 107 -7.53 1.54 -5.96
N ILE A 108 -7.08 2.79 -6.00
CA ILE A 108 -6.04 3.28 -5.10
C ILE A 108 -6.63 3.48 -3.71
N VAL A 109 -6.07 2.80 -2.72
CA VAL A 109 -6.44 2.89 -1.31
C VAL A 109 -5.25 3.43 -0.54
N GLY A 110 -5.42 4.58 0.10
CA GLY A 110 -4.39 5.17 0.94
C GLY A 110 -4.72 5.02 2.42
N VAL A 111 -3.69 4.72 3.22
CA VAL A 111 -3.83 4.55 4.67
C VAL A 111 -2.73 5.34 5.36
N HIS A 112 -3.10 6.25 6.26
CA HIS A 112 -2.15 6.92 7.13
C HIS A 112 -1.77 6.00 8.30
N GLY A 113 -0.51 6.02 8.72
CA GLY A 113 -0.08 5.27 9.92
C GLY A 113 -0.87 5.63 11.20
N GLY A 114 -1.33 6.89 11.30
CA GLY A 114 -2.19 7.35 12.38
C GLY A 114 -3.54 6.63 12.51
N LEU A 115 -4.05 6.02 11.43
CA LEU A 115 -5.27 5.21 11.50
C LEU A 115 -5.09 3.98 12.40
N LEU A 116 -3.96 3.27 12.27
CA LEU A 116 -3.66 2.09 13.09
C LEU A 116 -3.46 2.48 14.56
N LEU A 117 -2.86 3.64 14.82
CA LEU A 117 -2.69 4.16 16.17
C LEU A 117 -4.03 4.52 16.83
N SER A 118 -4.97 5.00 16.02
CA SER A 118 -6.29 5.43 16.46
C SER A 118 -7.22 4.26 16.78
N ALA A 119 -7.01 3.08 16.19
CA ALA A 119 -7.79 1.88 16.50
C ALA A 119 -7.33 1.21 17.81
N GLU A 120 -8.27 0.72 18.62
CA GLU A 120 -7.96 -0.12 19.79
C GLU A 120 -7.88 -1.62 19.45
N ALA A 121 -8.52 -2.05 18.37
CA ALA A 121 -8.55 -3.43 17.89
C ALA A 121 -8.51 -3.47 16.36
N GLU A 122 -8.07 -4.60 15.80
CA GLU A 122 -8.04 -4.85 14.35
C GLU A 122 -9.41 -4.61 13.69
N ASP A 123 -10.49 -5.03 14.33
CA ASP A 123 -11.85 -4.88 13.79
C ASP A 123 -12.23 -3.40 13.61
N GLU A 124 -11.74 -2.49 14.45
CA GLU A 124 -11.99 -1.04 14.31
C GLU A 124 -11.25 -0.49 13.07
N LEU A 125 -9.99 -0.90 12.85
CA LEU A 125 -9.23 -0.58 11.63
C LEU A 125 -9.93 -1.14 10.39
N ALA A 126 -10.32 -2.42 10.45
CA ALA A 126 -11.03 -3.10 9.37
C ALA A 126 -12.35 -2.40 9.02
N SER A 127 -13.04 -1.84 10.01
CA SER A 127 -14.29 -1.10 9.77
C SER A 127 -14.12 0.13 8.89
N VAL A 128 -13.01 0.86 9.04
CA VAL A 128 -12.70 2.02 8.19
C VAL A 128 -12.33 1.55 6.79
N LEU A 129 -11.51 0.51 6.64
CA LEU A 129 -11.17 -0.02 5.32
C LEU A 129 -12.39 -0.60 4.59
N ALA A 130 -13.29 -1.30 5.30
CA ALA A 130 -14.53 -1.83 4.73
C ALA A 130 -15.47 -0.70 4.27
N HIS A 131 -15.52 0.41 5.01
CA HIS A 131 -16.24 1.63 4.62
C HIS A 131 -15.68 2.23 3.32
N GLU A 132 -14.35 2.37 3.22
CA GLU A 132 -13.69 2.87 2.00
C GLU A 132 -13.93 1.94 0.79
N LEU A 133 -13.86 0.62 0.99
CA LEU A 133 -14.18 -0.36 -0.06
C LEU A 133 -15.66 -0.27 -0.48
N ALA A 134 -16.57 0.05 0.44
CA ALA A 134 -17.96 0.28 0.10
C ALA A 134 -18.13 1.51 -0.81
N HIS A 135 -17.43 2.62 -0.52
CA HIS A 135 -17.40 3.80 -1.41
C HIS A 135 -16.89 3.46 -2.82
N LEU A 136 -15.82 2.66 -2.93
CA LEU A 136 -15.34 2.19 -4.23
C LEU A 136 -16.36 1.30 -4.94
N SER A 137 -16.97 0.35 -4.22
CA SER A 137 -17.92 -0.59 -4.81
C SER A 137 -19.15 0.10 -5.39
N GLN A 138 -19.63 1.15 -4.70
CA GLN A 138 -20.80 1.93 -5.15
C GLN A 138 -20.42 3.06 -6.10
N ARG A 139 -19.12 3.20 -6.42
CA ARG A 139 -18.58 4.26 -7.27
C ARG A 139 -19.03 5.65 -6.80
N HIS A 140 -19.16 5.86 -5.47
CA HIS A 140 -19.62 7.13 -4.89
C HIS A 140 -18.75 8.31 -5.34
N PHE A 141 -17.44 8.10 -5.46
CA PHE A 141 -16.52 9.11 -5.96
C PHE A 141 -16.78 9.45 -7.44
N ALA A 142 -17.05 8.45 -8.28
CA ALA A 142 -17.34 8.67 -9.70
C ALA A 142 -18.67 9.42 -9.90
N GLN A 143 -19.68 9.11 -9.06
CA GLN A 143 -20.95 9.84 -9.04
C GLN A 143 -20.74 11.31 -8.63
N GLN A 144 -19.97 11.56 -7.57
CA GLN A 144 -19.63 12.93 -7.14
C GLN A 144 -18.84 13.68 -8.23
N LEU A 145 -17.91 13.01 -8.91
CA LEU A 145 -17.19 13.56 -10.06
C LEU A 145 -18.12 13.92 -11.23
N GLU A 146 -19.11 13.09 -11.52
CA GLU A 146 -20.09 13.35 -12.58
C GLU A 146 -20.96 14.58 -12.26
N GLU A 147 -21.45 14.67 -11.03
CA GLU A 147 -22.22 15.82 -10.55
C GLU A 147 -21.40 17.12 -10.61
N GLU A 148 -20.12 17.07 -10.24
CA GLU A 148 -19.23 18.22 -10.28
C GLU A 148 -18.79 18.60 -11.70
N ARG A 149 -18.48 17.65 -12.60
CA ARG A 149 -18.13 17.96 -14.00
C ARG A 149 -19.24 18.71 -14.71
N ARG A 150 -20.49 18.46 -14.36
CA ARG A 150 -21.65 19.16 -14.92
C ARG A 150 -21.74 20.62 -14.50
N ASN A 151 -21.14 20.97 -13.35
CA ASN A 151 -21.32 22.28 -12.71
C ASN A 151 -20.03 23.10 -12.62
N ARG A 152 -18.86 22.49 -12.35
CA ARG A 152 -17.54 23.12 -12.12
C ARG A 152 -16.35 22.15 -12.36
N PRO A 153 -15.75 22.09 -13.56
CA PRO A 153 -14.68 21.13 -13.88
C PRO A 153 -13.38 21.27 -13.04
N PHE A 154 -13.12 22.44 -12.43
CA PHE A 154 -11.89 22.68 -11.65
C PHE A 154 -11.90 22.11 -10.22
N MET A 155 -13.05 21.64 -9.71
CA MET A 155 -13.15 21.20 -8.32
C MET A 155 -12.43 19.87 -8.06
N MET A 156 -12.34 18.97 -9.04
CA MET A 156 -11.64 17.68 -8.91
C MET A 156 -10.14 17.87 -8.69
N ALA A 157 -9.51 18.76 -9.46
CA ALA A 157 -8.11 19.11 -9.27
C ALA A 157 -7.85 19.70 -7.86
N ALA A 158 -8.82 20.40 -7.29
CA ALA A 158 -8.74 20.92 -5.93
C ALA A 158 -8.83 19.81 -4.87
N VAL A 159 -9.73 18.83 -5.01
CA VAL A 159 -9.85 17.68 -4.09
C VAL A 159 -8.63 16.78 -4.14
N LEU A 160 -8.25 16.34 -5.33
CA LEU A 160 -7.09 15.48 -5.50
C LEU A 160 -5.81 16.22 -5.10
N GLY A 161 -5.73 17.52 -5.41
CA GLY A 161 -4.67 18.41 -4.94
C GLY A 161 -4.62 18.51 -3.42
N SER A 162 -5.76 18.59 -2.72
CA SER A 162 -5.78 18.69 -1.27
C SER A 162 -5.30 17.43 -0.58
N ILE A 163 -5.72 16.24 -1.05
CA ILE A 163 -5.24 14.96 -0.51
C ILE A 163 -3.72 14.86 -0.70
N LEU A 164 -3.20 15.28 -1.87
CA LEU A 164 -1.76 15.30 -2.13
C LEU A 164 -0.99 16.23 -1.17
N VAL A 165 -1.54 17.43 -0.88
CA VAL A 165 -0.91 18.36 0.07
C VAL A 165 -0.96 17.81 1.48
N ALA A 166 -2.10 17.24 1.91
CA ALA A 166 -2.26 16.68 3.25
C ALA A 166 -1.39 15.44 3.49
N ALA A 167 -1.20 14.62 2.45
CA ALA A 167 -0.28 13.48 2.50
C ALA A 167 1.19 13.90 2.54
N ALA A 168 1.53 15.07 1.98
CA ALA A 168 2.88 15.64 2.05
C ALA A 168 3.17 16.32 3.40
N ASP A 169 2.21 17.09 3.91
CA ASP A 169 2.30 17.76 5.21
C ASP A 169 0.89 17.96 5.80
N ALA A 170 0.63 17.36 6.96
CA ALA A 170 -0.67 17.41 7.63
C ALA A 170 -1.09 18.84 8.02
N GLN A 171 -0.15 19.68 8.44
CA GLN A 171 -0.42 21.05 8.87
C GLN A 171 -0.63 21.97 7.67
N ALA A 172 0.17 21.79 6.62
CA ALA A 172 0.01 22.53 5.37
C ALA A 172 -1.26 22.12 4.62
N GLY A 173 -1.66 20.84 4.65
CA GLY A 173 -2.90 20.34 4.05
C GLY A 173 -4.14 21.02 4.63
N ALA A 174 -4.30 20.97 5.96
CA ALA A 174 -5.42 21.61 6.64
C ALA A 174 -5.41 23.15 6.49
N ALA A 175 -4.23 23.78 6.51
CA ALA A 175 -4.10 25.23 6.33
C ALA A 175 -4.37 25.66 4.88
N ALA A 176 -3.85 24.93 3.89
CA ALA A 176 -4.10 25.18 2.47
C ALA A 176 -5.59 24.98 2.14
N LEU A 177 -6.19 23.91 2.65
CA LEU A 177 -7.62 23.65 2.53
C LEU A 177 -8.46 24.79 3.12
N SER A 178 -8.22 25.19 4.37
CA SER A 178 -9.00 26.25 5.04
C SER A 178 -8.75 27.66 4.52
N SER A 179 -7.56 27.95 3.99
CA SER A 179 -7.21 29.26 3.41
C SER A 179 -7.62 29.41 1.95
N THR A 180 -7.65 28.32 1.19
CA THR A 180 -8.00 28.32 -0.24
C THR A 180 -9.48 28.04 -0.46
N LEU A 181 -10.08 27.20 0.39
CA LEU A 181 -11.49 26.80 0.31
C LEU A 181 -12.22 27.28 1.55
N GLY A 182 -13.27 28.07 1.37
CA GLY A 182 -14.16 28.44 2.48
C GLY A 182 -14.83 27.19 3.09
N ALA A 183 -15.29 27.27 4.34
CA ALA A 183 -15.98 26.16 5.01
C ALA A 183 -17.15 25.58 4.20
N SER A 184 -17.82 26.40 3.38
CA SER A 184 -18.88 25.98 2.47
C SER A 184 -18.40 25.14 1.29
N GLU A 185 -17.17 25.34 0.83
CA GLU A 185 -16.57 24.54 -0.25
C GLU A 185 -15.98 23.24 0.31
N LEU A 186 -15.40 23.27 1.51
CA LEU A 186 -14.99 22.06 2.24
C LEU A 186 -16.17 21.12 2.51
N ALA A 187 -17.32 21.66 2.92
CA ALA A 187 -18.55 20.88 3.10
C ALA A 187 -19.12 20.30 1.79
N ARG A 188 -18.67 20.74 0.62
CA ARG A 188 -19.03 20.14 -0.68
C ARG A 188 -18.14 18.95 -1.03
N LEU A 189 -16.97 18.84 -0.41
CA LEU A 189 -16.07 17.71 -0.61
C LEU A 189 -16.54 16.46 0.14
N SER A 190 -17.36 16.63 1.18
CA SER A 190 -17.93 15.50 1.93
C SER A 190 -18.93 14.71 1.10
N PHE A 191 -18.93 13.39 1.29
CA PHE A 191 -19.95 12.53 0.71
C PHE A 191 -21.34 12.88 1.23
N SER A 192 -22.36 12.61 0.39
CA SER A 192 -23.75 12.82 0.77
C SER A 192 -24.10 11.93 1.98
N ARG A 193 -25.09 12.35 2.78
CA ARG A 193 -25.60 11.52 3.88
C ARG A 193 -26.09 10.15 3.43
N GLN A 194 -26.62 10.04 2.21
CA GLN A 194 -27.08 8.78 1.64
C GLN A 194 -25.90 7.88 1.29
N ASN A 195 -24.84 8.44 0.70
CA ASN A 195 -23.60 7.72 0.36
C ASN A 195 -22.95 7.16 1.63
N GLU A 196 -22.88 7.96 2.71
CA GLU A 196 -22.32 7.52 3.98
C GLU A 196 -23.16 6.39 4.61
N GLN A 197 -24.49 6.49 4.62
CA GLN A 197 -25.37 5.43 5.15
C GLN A 197 -25.28 4.14 4.34
N GLU A 198 -25.14 4.26 3.02
CA GLU A 198 -24.94 3.10 2.15
C GLU A 198 -23.57 2.46 2.37
N ALA A 199 -22.52 3.26 2.49
CA ALA A 199 -21.17 2.80 2.78
C ALA A 199 -21.09 2.11 4.16
N ASP A 200 -21.72 2.68 5.19
CA ASP A 200 -21.83 2.06 6.52
C ASP A 200 -22.49 0.68 6.43
N ARG A 201 -23.64 0.60 5.75
CA ARG A 201 -24.42 -0.64 5.59
C ARG A 201 -23.62 -1.72 4.87
N LEU A 202 -23.01 -1.39 3.73
CA LEU A 202 -22.25 -2.35 2.93
C LEU A 202 -20.92 -2.72 3.60
N GLY A 203 -20.24 -1.75 4.20
CA GLY A 203 -19.02 -1.98 4.97
C GLY A 203 -19.26 -2.95 6.13
N MET A 204 -20.33 -2.77 6.91
CA MET A 204 -20.69 -3.71 7.98
C MET A 204 -21.04 -5.11 7.45
N ALA A 205 -21.68 -5.21 6.28
CA ALA A 205 -21.93 -6.49 5.63
C ALA A 205 -20.61 -7.17 5.22
N THR A 206 -19.63 -6.41 4.71
CA THR A 206 -18.29 -6.90 4.40
C THR A 206 -17.54 -7.37 5.64
N LEU A 207 -17.65 -6.65 6.77
CA LEU A 207 -17.07 -7.11 8.05
C LEU A 207 -17.65 -8.46 8.47
N ALA A 208 -18.99 -8.56 8.48
CA ALA A 208 -19.68 -9.80 8.81
C ALA A 208 -19.27 -10.97 7.90
N ALA A 209 -19.20 -10.73 6.58
CA ALA A 209 -18.76 -11.72 5.60
C ALA A 209 -17.27 -12.10 5.74
N SER A 210 -16.45 -11.21 6.28
CA SER A 210 -15.03 -11.44 6.55
C SER A 210 -14.73 -12.08 7.91
N ASP A 211 -15.78 -12.48 8.66
CA ASP A 211 -15.66 -12.98 10.03
C ASP A 211 -14.92 -11.96 10.94
N ILE A 212 -15.37 -10.71 10.86
CA ILE A 212 -14.89 -9.55 11.64
C ILE A 212 -16.10 -8.89 12.30
N ASP A 213 -15.95 -8.42 13.54
CA ASP A 213 -17.06 -7.86 14.33
C ASP A 213 -17.70 -6.62 13.66
N PRO A 214 -18.96 -6.70 13.19
CA PRO A 214 -19.65 -5.53 12.63
C PRO A 214 -19.90 -4.44 13.67
N GLY A 215 -19.95 -4.79 14.95
CA GLY A 215 -20.02 -3.87 16.08
C GLY A 215 -18.75 -3.02 16.25
N ALA A 216 -17.67 -3.30 15.54
CA ALA A 216 -16.47 -2.48 15.56
C ALA A 216 -16.65 -1.13 14.86
N MET A 217 -17.50 -1.05 13.84
CA MET A 217 -17.78 0.21 13.14
C MET A 217 -18.37 1.29 14.08
N PRO A 218 -19.47 1.03 14.82
CA PRO A 218 -19.97 2.04 15.77
C PRO A 218 -18.98 2.36 16.90
N ARG A 219 -18.16 1.40 17.36
CA ARG A 219 -17.10 1.67 18.33
C ARG A 219 -16.05 2.63 17.77
N MET A 220 -15.63 2.42 16.53
CA MET A 220 -14.69 3.30 15.83
C MET A 220 -15.30 4.70 15.63
N PHE A 221 -16.57 4.82 15.26
CA PHE A 221 -17.26 6.11 15.17
C PHE A 221 -17.33 6.86 16.50
N GLU A 222 -17.70 6.17 17.59
CA GLU A 222 -17.66 6.77 18.92
C GLU A 222 -16.26 7.25 19.28
N ARG A 223 -15.23 6.47 18.93
CA ARG A 223 -13.84 6.84 19.17
C ARG A 223 -13.44 8.08 18.40
N MET A 224 -13.72 8.13 17.10
CA MET A 224 -13.50 9.33 16.27
C MET A 224 -14.21 10.55 16.88
N GLN A 225 -15.45 10.38 17.34
CA GLN A 225 -16.22 11.45 17.97
C GLN A 225 -15.63 11.92 19.31
N ARG A 226 -15.13 11.00 20.14
CA ARG A 226 -14.41 11.36 21.37
C ARG A 226 -13.11 12.08 21.04
N SER A 227 -12.37 11.60 20.04
CA SER A 227 -11.11 12.19 19.58
C SER A 227 -11.30 13.62 19.06
N MET A 228 -12.41 13.94 18.37
CA MET A 228 -12.72 15.31 17.93
C MET A 228 -12.68 16.35 19.04
N ARG A 229 -13.02 15.97 20.29
CA ARG A 229 -12.99 16.89 21.43
C ARG A 229 -11.58 17.37 21.77
N PHE A 230 -10.55 16.59 21.41
CA PHE A 230 -9.15 16.91 21.66
C PHE A 230 -8.51 17.66 20.48
N TYR A 231 -9.09 17.59 19.28
CA TYR A 231 -8.58 18.24 18.07
C TYR A 231 -9.00 19.72 17.94
N GLY A 232 -9.95 20.21 18.75
CA GLY A 232 -10.41 21.60 18.71
C GLY A 232 -10.99 21.96 17.33
N ASP A 233 -10.57 23.10 16.77
CA ASP A 233 -11.06 23.61 15.47
C ASP A 233 -10.47 22.89 14.24
N ARG A 234 -9.63 21.86 14.42
CA ARG A 234 -8.92 21.17 13.32
C ARG A 234 -9.21 19.66 13.35
N PRO A 235 -10.41 19.22 12.93
CA PRO A 235 -10.73 17.80 12.87
C PRO A 235 -9.79 17.07 11.89
N PRO A 236 -9.52 15.76 12.12
CA PRO A 236 -8.85 14.92 11.14
C PRO A 236 -9.51 15.01 9.76
N GLU A 237 -8.70 14.96 8.69
CA GLU A 237 -9.19 15.10 7.31
C GLU A 237 -10.27 14.07 6.96
N PHE A 238 -10.13 12.83 7.45
CA PHE A 238 -11.16 11.80 7.30
C PHE A 238 -12.55 12.29 7.71
N LEU A 239 -12.66 13.08 8.79
CA LEU A 239 -13.93 13.58 9.30
C LEU A 239 -14.46 14.79 8.53
N LEU A 240 -13.62 15.43 7.71
CA LEU A 240 -14.06 16.47 6.77
C LEU A 240 -14.80 15.84 5.58
N THR A 241 -14.33 14.70 5.08
CA THR A 241 -14.97 13.98 3.97
C THR A 241 -16.05 12.99 4.43
N HIS A 242 -15.90 12.41 5.62
CA HIS A 242 -16.82 11.45 6.24
C HIS A 242 -17.31 11.92 7.62
N PRO A 243 -18.24 12.90 7.69
CA PRO A 243 -18.74 13.38 8.97
C PRO A 243 -19.44 12.29 9.78
N VAL A 244 -18.92 12.01 10.97
CA VAL A 244 -19.52 11.05 11.92
C VAL A 244 -20.57 11.77 12.78
N THR A 245 -21.84 11.43 12.59
CA THR A 245 -22.99 12.03 13.31
C THR A 245 -23.59 11.07 14.32
N GLN A 246 -24.34 11.60 15.30
CA GLN A 246 -25.10 10.76 16.26
C GLN A 246 -26.10 9.84 15.57
N SER A 247 -26.70 10.28 14.46
CA SER A 247 -27.63 9.46 13.69
C SER A 247 -26.94 8.27 13.03
N ARG A 248 -25.72 8.45 12.52
CA ARG A 248 -24.92 7.34 11.95
C ARG A 248 -24.50 6.35 13.02
N ILE A 249 -24.03 6.82 14.17
CA ILE A 249 -23.69 5.95 15.31
C ILE A 249 -24.91 5.09 15.71
N ALA A 250 -26.09 5.72 15.86
CA ALA A 250 -27.32 5.01 16.22
C ALA A 250 -27.76 4.00 15.13
N ASP A 251 -27.64 4.36 13.85
CA ASP A 251 -27.96 3.47 12.73
C ASP A 251 -27.01 2.26 12.68
N SER A 252 -25.70 2.48 12.78
CA SER A 252 -24.69 1.43 12.83
C SER A 252 -24.87 0.51 14.04
N LEU A 253 -25.22 1.03 15.22
CA LEU A 253 -25.56 0.20 16.39
C LEU A 253 -26.77 -0.70 16.12
N ASN A 254 -27.84 -0.14 15.54
CA ASN A 254 -29.04 -0.91 15.20
C ASN A 254 -28.77 -2.00 14.14
N ARG A 255 -27.88 -1.75 13.18
CA ARG A 255 -27.47 -2.73 12.16
C ARG A 255 -26.57 -3.81 12.74
N ALA A 256 -25.59 -3.44 13.58
CA ALA A 256 -24.68 -4.38 14.20
C ALA A 256 -25.44 -5.48 14.95
N ALA A 257 -26.52 -5.11 15.65
CA ALA A 257 -27.39 -6.04 16.36
C ALA A 257 -28.12 -7.07 15.48
N GLN A 258 -28.18 -6.85 14.15
CA GLN A 258 -28.86 -7.71 13.19
C GLN A 258 -27.89 -8.56 12.35
N LEU A 259 -26.58 -8.31 12.45
CA LEU A 259 -25.56 -9.02 11.71
C LEU A 259 -24.95 -10.15 12.55
N PRO A 260 -24.44 -11.21 11.91
CA PRO A 260 -23.79 -12.29 12.64
C PRO A 260 -22.52 -11.76 13.33
N MET A 261 -22.35 -12.14 14.59
CA MET A 261 -21.09 -11.95 15.31
C MET A 261 -20.03 -12.93 14.79
N PRO A 262 -18.73 -12.57 14.85
CA PRO A 262 -17.67 -13.44 14.40
C PRO A 262 -17.65 -14.76 15.18
N SER A 263 -17.25 -15.82 14.50
CA SER A 263 -17.18 -17.18 15.04
C SER A 263 -16.15 -17.33 16.16
N THR A 264 -15.13 -16.47 16.17
CA THR A 264 -14.07 -16.42 17.18
C THR A 264 -13.73 -14.97 17.51
N GLN A 265 -13.40 -14.69 18.78
CA GLN A 265 -12.76 -13.41 19.12
C GLN A 265 -11.33 -13.45 18.60
N ARG A 266 -11.05 -12.75 17.50
CA ARG A 266 -9.72 -12.71 16.90
C ARG A 266 -8.84 -11.73 17.67
N GLN A 267 -7.80 -12.25 18.31
CA GLN A 267 -6.62 -11.46 18.66
C GLN A 267 -5.62 -11.68 17.53
N SER A 268 -5.28 -10.62 16.78
CA SER A 268 -4.26 -10.69 15.73
C SER A 268 -2.93 -10.18 16.29
N PRO A 269 -1.94 -11.06 16.50
CA PRO A 269 -0.56 -10.64 16.78
C PRO A 269 -0.03 -9.70 15.70
N GLU A 270 -0.45 -9.85 14.44
CA GLU A 270 -0.04 -9.02 13.32
C GLU A 270 -0.49 -7.56 13.49
N PHE A 271 -1.75 -7.33 13.91
CA PHE A 271 -2.24 -5.99 14.27
C PHE A 271 -1.42 -5.39 15.41
N ASP A 272 -1.21 -6.15 16.49
CA ASP A 272 -0.46 -5.69 17.64
C ASP A 272 1.00 -5.36 17.28
N ILE A 273 1.64 -6.19 16.45
CA ILE A 273 2.99 -5.97 15.94
C ILE A 273 3.03 -4.69 15.09
N ALA A 274 2.17 -4.57 14.08
CA ALA A 274 2.16 -3.42 13.17
C ALA A 274 1.87 -2.12 13.93
N ARG A 275 0.87 -2.12 14.82
CA ARG A 275 0.53 -0.97 15.66
C ARG A 275 1.67 -0.59 16.60
N THR A 276 2.33 -1.58 17.22
CA THR A 276 3.47 -1.33 18.12
C THR A 276 4.65 -0.72 17.39
N ARG A 277 4.97 -1.23 16.17
CA ARG A 277 6.01 -0.64 15.32
C ARG A 277 5.72 0.83 15.03
N LEU A 278 4.47 1.17 14.71
CA LEU A 278 4.05 2.56 14.50
C LEU A 278 4.08 3.41 15.77
N GLN A 279 3.73 2.86 16.94
CA GLN A 279 3.82 3.59 18.22
C GLN A 279 5.27 4.03 18.50
N VAL A 280 6.25 3.17 18.20
CA VAL A 280 7.66 3.50 18.34
C VAL A 280 8.13 4.46 17.24
N HIS A 281 7.71 4.24 15.99
CA HIS A 281 8.05 5.09 14.85
C HIS A 281 7.62 6.56 15.04
N TYR A 282 6.41 6.78 15.54
CA TYR A 282 5.88 8.13 15.78
C TYR A 282 6.18 8.68 17.18
N ALA A 283 7.01 8.00 18.00
CA ALA A 283 7.35 8.50 19.32
C ALA A 283 8.35 9.66 19.25
N ASP A 284 7.99 10.81 19.83
CA ASP A 284 8.86 11.99 19.87
C ASP A 284 10.21 11.73 20.57
N ARG A 285 10.21 10.85 21.57
CA ARG A 285 11.37 10.55 22.41
C ARG A 285 11.50 9.03 22.62
N PRO A 286 12.49 8.37 21.98
CA PRO A 286 12.71 6.93 22.11
C PRO A 286 12.84 6.45 23.56
N GLY A 287 13.54 7.19 24.42
CA GLY A 287 13.68 6.84 25.83
C GLY A 287 12.37 6.90 26.63
N ALA A 288 11.44 7.79 26.27
CA ALA A 288 10.15 7.91 26.96
C ALA A 288 9.21 6.75 26.59
N ILE A 289 9.14 6.41 25.28
CA ILE A 289 8.36 5.26 24.83
C ILE A 289 8.94 3.95 25.36
N LEU A 290 10.28 3.82 25.43
CA LEU A 290 10.94 2.67 26.06
C LEU A 290 10.52 2.53 27.53
N ALA A 291 10.63 3.59 28.32
CA ALA A 291 10.22 3.55 29.74
C ALA A 291 8.74 3.15 29.91
N SER A 292 7.87 3.59 28.99
CA SER A 292 6.45 3.21 29.02
C SER A 292 6.23 1.72 28.76
N PHE A 293 6.94 1.13 27.79
CA PHE A 293 6.86 -0.30 27.51
C PHE A 293 7.56 -1.15 28.57
N GLU A 294 8.64 -0.67 29.18
CA GLU A 294 9.28 -1.33 30.32
C GLU A 294 8.30 -1.46 31.50
N ALA A 295 7.59 -0.38 31.82
CA ALA A 295 6.57 -0.40 32.87
C ALA A 295 5.38 -1.31 32.49
N ALA A 296 4.93 -1.27 31.24
CA ALA A 296 3.85 -2.14 30.76
C ALA A 296 4.24 -3.62 30.82
N ALA A 297 5.43 -3.98 30.35
CA ALA A 297 5.95 -5.35 30.39
C ALA A 297 6.12 -5.87 31.82
N GLN A 298 6.53 -5.02 32.78
CA GLN A 298 6.59 -5.39 34.20
C GLN A 298 5.21 -5.62 34.81
N ASN A 299 4.19 -4.87 34.37
CA ASN A 299 2.84 -4.96 34.92
C ASN A 299 2.02 -6.11 34.32
N SER A 300 2.02 -6.25 32.99
CA SER A 300 1.17 -7.22 32.28
C SER A 300 1.89 -8.53 31.98
N GLY A 301 3.22 -8.48 31.78
CA GLY A 301 4.00 -9.59 31.24
C GLY A 301 3.60 -10.02 29.82
N SER A 302 2.81 -9.22 29.09
CA SER A 302 2.27 -9.64 27.79
C SER A 302 3.32 -9.62 26.69
N SER A 303 3.22 -10.56 25.74
CA SER A 303 4.10 -10.62 24.57
C SER A 303 4.08 -9.32 23.75
N ARG A 304 2.92 -8.65 23.63
CA ARG A 304 2.83 -7.34 22.98
C ARG A 304 3.71 -6.29 23.67
N ASP A 305 3.69 -6.23 24.99
CA ASP A 305 4.42 -5.19 25.72
C ASP A 305 5.94 -5.47 25.72
N TYR A 306 6.36 -6.75 25.76
CA TYR A 306 7.76 -7.12 25.53
C TYR A 306 8.22 -6.83 24.10
N TYR A 307 7.36 -7.03 23.10
CA TYR A 307 7.65 -6.67 21.71
C TYR A 307 7.83 -5.15 21.57
N GLY A 308 6.96 -4.36 22.18
CA GLY A 308 7.09 -2.90 22.23
C GLY A 308 8.35 -2.44 22.94
N MET A 309 8.71 -3.08 24.05
CA MET A 309 9.98 -2.85 24.73
C MET A 309 11.17 -3.14 23.81
N ALA A 310 11.12 -4.22 23.03
CA ALA A 310 12.19 -4.56 22.09
C ALA A 310 12.37 -3.50 20.99
N MET A 311 11.27 -3.11 20.34
CA MET A 311 11.30 -2.10 19.28
C MET A 311 11.76 -0.74 19.82
N ALA A 312 11.23 -0.31 20.97
CA ALA A 312 11.61 0.94 21.62
C ALA A 312 13.08 0.94 22.11
N ALA A 313 13.56 -0.18 22.65
CA ALA A 313 14.95 -0.31 23.09
C ALA A 313 15.92 -0.21 21.91
N SER A 314 15.60 -0.86 20.80
CA SER A 314 16.40 -0.76 19.57
C SER A 314 16.41 0.65 19.01
N ALA A 315 15.25 1.32 18.96
CA ALA A 315 15.14 2.73 18.54
C ALA A 315 15.93 3.69 19.47
N ASN A 316 16.08 3.32 20.74
CA ASN A 316 16.89 4.05 21.71
C ASN A 316 18.39 3.64 21.71
N GLY A 317 18.81 2.76 20.79
CA GLY A 317 20.19 2.29 20.65
C GLY A 317 20.62 1.17 21.62
N ASP A 318 19.73 0.69 22.48
CA ASP A 318 20.00 -0.42 23.41
C ASP A 318 19.57 -1.76 22.79
N HIS A 319 20.33 -2.19 21.77
CA HIS A 319 20.01 -3.41 21.03
C HIS A 319 20.17 -4.69 21.87
N ALA A 320 21.02 -4.67 22.90
CA ALA A 320 21.18 -5.80 23.81
C ALA A 320 19.91 -6.01 24.64
N LYS A 321 19.35 -4.93 25.18
CA LYS A 321 18.04 -4.97 25.84
C LYS A 321 16.94 -5.37 24.88
N ALA A 322 16.98 -4.87 23.64
CA ALA A 322 15.99 -5.19 22.62
C ALA A 322 15.92 -6.71 22.35
N LEU A 323 17.07 -7.36 22.15
CA LEU A 323 17.13 -8.80 21.92
C LEU A 323 16.68 -9.59 23.16
N LYS A 324 17.06 -9.16 24.36
CA LYS A 324 16.59 -9.78 25.62
C LYS A 324 15.07 -9.68 25.79
N ALA A 325 14.48 -8.56 25.38
CA ALA A 325 13.03 -8.38 25.39
C ALA A 325 12.34 -9.32 24.39
N LEU A 326 12.90 -9.52 23.18
CA LEU A 326 12.41 -10.53 22.25
C LEU A 326 12.52 -11.97 22.78
N ASP A 327 13.59 -12.28 23.52
CA ASP A 327 13.76 -13.59 24.16
C ASP A 327 12.74 -13.84 25.30
N SER A 328 12.09 -12.78 25.79
CA SER A 328 11.07 -12.84 26.85
C SER A 328 9.64 -13.01 26.31
N LEU A 329 9.46 -13.00 24.99
CA LEU A 329 8.17 -13.27 24.34
C LEU A 329 7.75 -14.73 24.54
N ASP A 330 6.45 -15.01 24.44
CA ASP A 330 5.96 -16.38 24.39
C ASP A 330 6.41 -17.10 23.10
N SER A 331 6.44 -18.43 23.12
CA SER A 331 6.96 -19.24 22.00
C SER A 331 6.25 -18.98 20.67
N SER A 332 4.94 -18.72 20.69
CA SER A 332 4.17 -18.38 19.48
C SER A 332 4.62 -17.07 18.86
N TRP A 333 4.88 -16.05 19.67
CA TRP A 333 5.40 -14.76 19.22
C TRP A 333 6.85 -14.86 18.74
N GLN A 334 7.71 -15.60 19.44
CA GLN A 334 9.11 -15.80 19.02
C GLN A 334 9.21 -16.46 17.63
N GLN A 335 8.28 -17.36 17.31
CA GLN A 335 8.23 -18.05 16.02
C GLN A 335 7.49 -17.26 14.94
N HIS A 336 6.75 -16.21 15.31
CA HIS A 336 5.98 -15.41 14.38
C HIS A 336 6.88 -14.71 13.36
N LEU A 337 6.50 -14.77 12.06
CA LEU A 337 7.30 -14.25 10.95
C LEU A 337 7.77 -12.81 11.18
N TYR A 338 6.85 -11.90 11.51
CA TYR A 338 7.19 -10.49 11.70
C TYR A 338 8.09 -10.22 12.91
N VAL A 339 8.02 -11.06 13.95
CA VAL A 339 8.93 -10.96 15.10
C VAL A 339 10.34 -11.44 14.71
N ARG A 340 10.44 -12.52 13.92
CA ARG A 340 11.73 -12.99 13.40
C ARG A 340 12.38 -11.96 12.45
N ILE A 341 11.58 -11.28 11.62
CA ILE A 341 12.05 -10.14 10.81
C ILE A 341 12.56 -9.01 11.72
N SER A 342 11.77 -8.63 12.73
CA SER A 342 12.17 -7.59 13.70
C SER A 342 13.47 -7.96 14.43
N ARG A 343 13.66 -9.25 14.77
CA ARG A 343 14.92 -9.74 15.35
C ARG A 343 16.10 -9.55 14.43
N ALA A 344 15.96 -9.86 13.14
CA ALA A 344 17.00 -9.63 12.14
C ALA A 344 17.33 -8.14 11.98
N GLU A 345 16.31 -7.26 11.95
CA GLU A 345 16.48 -5.81 11.91
C GLU A 345 17.28 -5.30 13.13
N ILE A 346 16.96 -5.79 14.33
CA ILE A 346 17.66 -5.43 15.58
C ILE A 346 19.09 -5.96 15.57
N LEU A 347 19.33 -7.18 15.08
CA LEU A 347 20.68 -7.74 14.95
C LEU A 347 21.54 -6.93 13.98
N HIS A 348 20.96 -6.53 12.85
CA HIS A 348 21.65 -5.66 11.89
C HIS A 348 21.98 -4.27 12.51
N ALA A 349 21.03 -3.67 13.23
CA ALA A 349 21.29 -2.43 13.97
C ALA A 349 22.41 -2.59 15.01
N ALA A 350 22.49 -3.77 15.65
CA ALA A 350 23.56 -4.16 16.57
C ALA A 350 24.90 -4.53 15.89
N LYS A 351 25.02 -4.39 14.56
CA LYS A 351 26.20 -4.80 13.77
C LYS A 351 26.53 -6.30 13.84
N ARG A 352 25.50 -7.13 14.03
CA ARG A 352 25.56 -8.59 14.05
C ARG A 352 25.02 -9.16 12.74
N ASP A 353 25.57 -8.70 11.62
CA ASP A 353 25.03 -8.91 10.28
C ASP A 353 25.00 -10.39 9.86
N SER A 354 25.99 -11.19 10.29
CA SER A 354 26.00 -12.63 10.00
C SER A 354 24.82 -13.38 10.63
N GLU A 355 24.40 -12.98 11.83
CA GLU A 355 23.23 -13.58 12.49
C GLU A 355 21.92 -13.09 11.87
N ALA A 356 21.87 -11.81 11.46
CA ALA A 356 20.74 -11.27 10.71
C ALA A 356 20.58 -11.98 9.35
N GLU A 357 21.67 -12.19 8.61
CA GLU A 357 21.68 -12.90 7.34
C GLU A 357 21.25 -14.35 7.52
N GLN A 358 21.69 -15.03 8.58
CA GLN A 358 21.25 -16.40 8.88
C GLN A 358 19.72 -16.46 9.03
N ILE A 359 19.12 -15.54 9.81
CA ILE A 359 17.67 -15.50 9.97
C ILE A 359 16.95 -15.20 8.66
N LEU A 360 17.37 -14.15 7.94
CA LEU A 360 16.67 -13.71 6.72
C LEU A 360 16.84 -14.69 5.56
N SER A 361 17.99 -15.36 5.45
CA SER A 361 18.20 -16.41 4.46
C SER A 361 17.31 -17.63 4.70
N GLU A 362 17.16 -18.06 5.97
CA GLU A 362 16.23 -19.13 6.35
C GLU A 362 14.78 -18.72 6.06
N LEU A 363 14.38 -17.50 6.47
CA LEU A 363 13.04 -16.99 6.19
C LEU A 363 12.75 -16.90 4.69
N ASN A 364 13.72 -16.51 3.87
CA ASN A 364 13.54 -16.43 2.42
C ASN A 364 13.44 -17.82 1.76
N GLN A 365 13.97 -18.86 2.39
CA GLN A 365 13.75 -20.26 1.96
C GLN A 365 12.35 -20.77 2.34
N LEU A 366 11.87 -20.43 3.54
CA LEU A 366 10.56 -20.85 4.05
C LEU A 366 9.40 -20.07 3.41
N TYR A 367 9.59 -18.78 3.17
CA TYR A 367 8.61 -17.85 2.63
C TYR A 367 9.16 -17.19 1.35
N PRO A 368 9.44 -17.99 0.30
CA PRO A 368 9.89 -17.42 -0.95
C PRO A 368 8.83 -16.44 -1.43
N ASN A 369 9.27 -15.29 -1.96
CA ASN A 369 8.38 -14.25 -2.48
C ASN A 369 7.59 -13.44 -1.44
N ASN A 370 7.79 -13.65 -0.13
CA ASN A 370 7.18 -12.77 0.86
C ASN A 370 7.84 -11.38 0.85
N LEU A 371 7.02 -10.32 0.69
CA LEU A 371 7.49 -8.95 0.52
C LEU A 371 8.35 -8.47 1.72
N PRO A 372 7.89 -8.59 2.99
CA PRO A 372 8.71 -8.25 4.15
C PRO A 372 10.08 -8.93 4.18
N VAL A 373 10.10 -10.24 3.96
CA VAL A 373 11.35 -11.01 3.98
C VAL A 373 12.31 -10.56 2.88
N GLN A 374 11.84 -10.48 1.64
CA GLN A 374 12.70 -10.11 0.52
C GLN A 374 13.22 -8.69 0.62
N LYS A 375 12.37 -7.75 1.04
CA LYS A 375 12.73 -6.34 1.16
C LYS A 375 13.75 -6.12 2.26
N THR A 376 13.53 -6.69 3.45
CA THR A 376 14.49 -6.59 4.56
C THR A 376 15.80 -7.32 4.23
N TYR A 377 15.74 -8.47 3.54
CA TYR A 377 16.94 -9.21 3.16
C TYR A 377 17.76 -8.52 2.07
N ALA A 378 17.11 -7.93 1.08
CA ALA A 378 17.79 -7.17 0.03
C ALA A 378 18.53 -5.96 0.61
N ARG A 379 17.90 -5.21 1.53
CA ARG A 379 18.54 -4.10 2.26
C ARG A 379 19.76 -4.58 3.06
N LEU A 380 19.63 -5.66 3.84
CA LEU A 380 20.76 -6.22 4.58
C LEU A 380 21.92 -6.59 3.64
N LEU A 381 21.65 -7.28 2.53
CA LEU A 381 22.69 -7.69 1.57
C LEU A 381 23.36 -6.49 0.92
N GLN A 382 22.61 -5.43 0.64
CA GLN A 382 23.15 -4.17 0.12
C GLN A 382 24.11 -3.53 1.14
N ASP A 383 23.73 -3.49 2.41
CA ASP A 383 24.55 -2.95 3.51
C ASP A 383 25.79 -3.81 3.82
N MET A 384 25.71 -5.12 3.55
CA MET A 384 26.82 -6.08 3.64
C MET A 384 27.75 -6.05 2.41
N GLU A 385 27.61 -5.07 1.51
CA GLU A 385 28.38 -4.94 0.27
C GLU A 385 28.23 -6.16 -0.67
N GLN A 386 27.04 -6.77 -0.71
CA GLN A 386 26.69 -7.88 -1.61
C GLN A 386 25.66 -7.47 -2.67
N PRO A 387 25.96 -6.47 -3.53
CA PRO A 387 24.98 -5.84 -4.41
C PRO A 387 24.38 -6.81 -5.44
N ALA A 388 25.13 -7.79 -5.94
CA ALA A 388 24.61 -8.79 -6.88
C ALA A 388 23.44 -9.60 -6.32
N ARG A 389 23.55 -10.02 -5.06
CA ARG A 389 22.50 -10.79 -4.38
C ARG A 389 21.32 -9.88 -4.02
N ALA A 390 21.58 -8.65 -3.60
CA ALA A 390 20.54 -7.65 -3.34
C ALA A 390 19.73 -7.34 -4.61
N ALA A 391 20.40 -7.11 -5.75
CA ALA A 391 19.76 -6.81 -7.03
C ALA A 391 18.81 -7.93 -7.47
N GLN A 392 19.22 -9.20 -7.33
CA GLN A 392 18.37 -10.35 -7.65
C GLN A 392 17.08 -10.39 -6.81
N LEU A 393 17.17 -10.06 -5.52
CA LEU A 393 15.99 -10.01 -4.64
C LEU A 393 15.07 -8.84 -5.00
N TYR A 394 15.62 -7.64 -5.21
CA TYR A 394 14.84 -6.48 -5.63
C TYR A 394 14.16 -6.69 -7.00
N GLU A 395 14.86 -7.26 -7.98
CA GLU A 395 14.27 -7.64 -9.28
C GLU A 395 13.12 -8.64 -9.11
N SER A 396 13.30 -9.64 -8.25
CA SER A 396 12.26 -10.63 -7.96
C SER A 396 11.03 -10.01 -7.30
N LEU A 397 11.25 -9.09 -6.35
CA LEU A 397 10.21 -8.35 -5.66
C LEU A 397 9.44 -7.45 -6.63
N LEU A 398 10.15 -6.66 -7.45
CA LEU A 398 9.54 -5.68 -8.37
C LEU A 398 8.76 -6.31 -9.52
N ARG A 399 8.98 -7.59 -9.84
CA ARG A 399 8.12 -8.34 -10.77
C ARG A 399 6.70 -8.52 -10.24
N ARG A 400 6.53 -8.61 -8.91
CA ARG A 400 5.23 -8.79 -8.25
C ARG A 400 4.67 -7.49 -7.68
N HIS A 401 5.55 -6.59 -7.26
CA HIS A 401 5.19 -5.29 -6.68
C HIS A 401 5.81 -4.16 -7.53
N PRO A 402 5.38 -3.98 -8.80
CA PRO A 402 6.01 -3.04 -9.73
C PRO A 402 5.93 -1.58 -9.30
N ASN A 403 5.03 -1.25 -8.36
CA ASN A 403 4.83 0.09 -7.83
C ASN A 403 5.53 0.33 -6.47
N ASP A 404 6.31 -0.63 -5.96
CA ASP A 404 7.18 -0.41 -4.79
C ASP A 404 8.36 0.50 -5.18
N ILE A 405 8.16 1.81 -5.01
CA ILE A 405 9.15 2.82 -5.40
C ILE A 405 10.41 2.79 -4.53
N ASP A 406 10.31 2.34 -3.28
CA ASP A 406 11.47 2.25 -2.39
C ASP A 406 12.39 1.10 -2.82
N SER A 407 11.84 -0.09 -3.07
CA SER A 407 12.63 -1.20 -3.62
C SER A 407 13.23 -0.84 -4.99
N ARG A 408 12.52 -0.06 -5.80
CA ARG A 408 13.00 0.43 -7.09
C ARG A 408 14.14 1.44 -6.97
N PHE A 409 14.06 2.36 -6.02
CA PHE A 409 15.13 3.28 -5.71
C PHE A 409 16.37 2.51 -5.25
N ASN A 410 16.21 1.59 -4.29
CA ASN A 410 17.31 0.77 -3.77
C ASN A 410 17.93 -0.14 -4.84
N LEU A 411 17.15 -0.65 -5.79
CA LEU A 411 17.67 -1.37 -6.95
C LEU A 411 18.57 -0.50 -7.82
N ALA A 412 18.18 0.76 -8.08
CA ALA A 412 19.01 1.68 -8.84
C ALA A 412 20.35 1.96 -8.14
N GLU A 413 20.33 2.15 -6.82
CA GLU A 413 21.56 2.33 -6.03
C GLU A 413 22.42 1.06 -6.04
N THR A 414 21.79 -0.11 -5.95
CA THR A 414 22.46 -1.41 -6.04
C THR A 414 23.18 -1.59 -7.38
N TYR A 415 22.54 -1.28 -8.51
CA TYR A 415 23.22 -1.31 -9.82
C TYR A 415 24.37 -0.30 -9.91
N GLY A 416 24.29 0.81 -9.18
CA GLY A 416 25.37 1.77 -9.06
C GLY A 416 26.61 1.16 -8.41
N LEU A 417 26.42 0.39 -7.34
CA LEU A 417 27.49 -0.37 -6.68
C LEU A 417 28.11 -1.43 -7.61
N GLU A 418 27.30 -2.04 -8.48
CA GLU A 418 27.78 -2.99 -9.51
C GLU A 418 28.37 -2.31 -10.76
N GLN A 419 28.40 -0.98 -10.83
CA GLN A 419 28.84 -0.20 -11.98
C GLN A 419 28.05 -0.50 -13.28
N GLN A 420 26.81 -0.97 -13.15
CA GLN A 420 25.90 -1.26 -14.27
C GLN A 420 25.15 0.02 -14.69
N ILE A 421 25.89 0.98 -15.27
CA ILE A 421 25.42 2.36 -15.53
C ILE A 421 24.09 2.41 -16.30
N LEU A 422 23.94 1.63 -17.38
CA LEU A 422 22.69 1.60 -18.15
C LEU A 422 21.50 1.18 -17.26
N ARG A 423 21.67 0.16 -16.42
CA ARG A 423 20.60 -0.34 -15.54
C ARG A 423 20.27 0.64 -14.42
N VAL A 424 21.24 1.41 -13.94
CA VAL A 424 21.00 2.54 -13.03
C VAL A 424 20.04 3.53 -13.68
N HIS A 425 20.31 3.93 -14.94
CA HIS A 425 19.42 4.84 -15.65
C HIS A 425 18.02 4.24 -15.82
N GLU A 426 17.91 2.99 -16.25
CA GLU A 426 16.62 2.32 -16.43
C GLU A 426 15.80 2.25 -15.14
N ALA A 427 16.42 1.83 -14.03
CA ALA A 427 15.76 1.77 -12.73
C ALA A 427 15.31 3.17 -12.26
N ARG A 428 16.11 4.21 -12.49
CA ARG A 428 15.75 5.61 -12.18
C ARG A 428 14.65 6.16 -13.08
N ILE A 429 14.65 5.83 -14.38
CA ILE A 429 13.56 6.18 -15.30
C ILE A 429 12.26 5.60 -14.77
N GLU A 430 12.23 4.31 -14.45
CA GLU A 430 11.05 3.65 -13.91
C GLU A 430 10.60 4.26 -12.58
N TYR A 431 11.55 4.61 -11.69
CA TYR A 431 11.26 5.30 -10.43
C TYR A 431 10.56 6.64 -10.67
N PHE A 432 11.10 7.47 -11.56
CA PHE A 432 10.53 8.78 -11.88
C PHE A 432 9.18 8.69 -12.58
N LEU A 433 8.98 7.70 -13.45
CA LEU A 433 7.67 7.42 -14.05
C LEU A 433 6.63 7.01 -12.99
N ARG A 434 7.03 6.24 -11.97
CA ARG A 434 6.13 5.79 -10.89
C ARG A 434 5.84 6.85 -9.83
N THR A 435 6.59 7.95 -9.84
CA THR A 435 6.43 9.11 -8.94
C THR A 435 5.95 10.38 -9.67
N ALA A 436 5.53 10.25 -10.94
CA ALA A 436 5.11 11.36 -11.80
C ALA A 436 6.15 12.48 -12.02
N ASP A 437 7.44 12.22 -11.77
CA ASP A 437 8.52 13.17 -12.03
C ASP A 437 9.02 13.02 -13.49
N VAL A 438 8.14 13.35 -14.43
CA VAL A 438 8.37 13.11 -15.86
C VAL A 438 9.63 13.81 -16.38
N ASP A 439 9.93 15.00 -15.88
CA ASP A 439 11.10 15.75 -16.31
C ASP A 439 12.41 15.07 -15.89
N LYS A 440 12.47 14.48 -14.69
CA LYS A 440 13.62 13.66 -14.30
C LYS A 440 13.68 12.37 -15.10
N ALA A 441 12.54 11.72 -15.39
CA ALA A 441 12.50 10.52 -16.23
C ALA A 441 13.11 10.79 -17.61
N LEU A 442 12.66 11.84 -18.30
CA LEU A 442 13.16 12.22 -19.63
C LEU A 442 14.66 12.57 -19.60
N ARG A 443 15.11 13.31 -18.57
CA ARG A 443 16.55 13.58 -18.40
C ARG A 443 17.36 12.30 -18.24
N GLN A 444 16.86 11.32 -17.48
CA GLN A 444 17.54 10.02 -17.34
C GLN A 444 17.58 9.25 -18.67
N VAL A 445 16.51 9.30 -19.47
CA VAL A 445 16.52 8.72 -20.83
C VAL A 445 17.59 9.40 -21.69
N ASP A 446 17.67 10.73 -21.68
CA ASP A 446 18.66 11.48 -22.46
C ASP A 446 20.10 11.18 -22.03
N PHE A 447 20.35 10.91 -20.74
CA PHE A 447 21.64 10.45 -20.25
C PHE A 447 21.93 9.02 -20.71
N ALA A 448 20.97 8.11 -20.53
CA ALA A 448 21.11 6.71 -20.96
C ALA A 448 21.41 6.57 -22.45
N LEU A 449 20.78 7.37 -23.31
CA LEU A 449 20.99 7.35 -24.76
C LEU A 449 22.40 7.79 -25.20
N LYS A 450 23.14 8.48 -24.31
CA LYS A 450 24.54 8.91 -24.53
C LYS A 450 25.55 7.86 -24.08
N GLU A 451 25.13 6.81 -23.40
CA GLU A 451 26.01 5.72 -22.98
C GLU A 451 26.66 5.04 -24.17
N LYS A 452 27.89 4.56 -23.96
CA LYS A 452 28.64 3.84 -24.98
C LYS A 452 28.13 2.40 -25.08
N MET A 453 28.26 1.79 -26.25
CA MET A 453 27.97 0.36 -26.47
C MET A 453 26.49 -0.05 -26.25
N LEU A 454 25.53 0.85 -26.48
CA LEU A 454 24.11 0.50 -26.53
C LEU A 454 23.81 -0.42 -27.73
N SER A 455 23.16 -1.55 -27.48
CA SER A 455 22.58 -2.37 -28.54
C SER A 455 21.36 -1.70 -29.17
N GLU A 456 20.90 -2.21 -30.32
CA GLU A 456 19.64 -1.74 -30.91
C GLU A 456 18.44 -1.98 -29.98
N SER A 457 18.44 -3.08 -29.23
CA SER A 457 17.40 -3.39 -28.25
C SER A 457 17.39 -2.40 -27.10
N ASP A 458 18.57 -1.99 -26.59
CA ASP A 458 18.67 -0.99 -25.53
C ASP A 458 18.14 0.37 -26.00
N ARG A 459 18.51 0.78 -27.21
CA ARG A 459 18.01 2.04 -27.82
C ARG A 459 16.50 2.01 -27.99
N ALA A 460 15.94 0.90 -28.45
CA ALA A 460 14.50 0.74 -28.61
C ALA A 460 13.77 0.81 -27.25
N ARG A 461 14.31 0.16 -26.20
CA ARG A 461 13.76 0.21 -24.85
C ARG A 461 13.80 1.63 -24.26
N LEU A 462 14.93 2.34 -24.39
CA LEU A 462 15.05 3.73 -23.94
C LEU A 462 14.09 4.67 -24.70
N GLN A 463 13.90 4.44 -26.00
CA GLN A 463 12.93 5.19 -26.78
C GLN A 463 11.48 4.89 -26.36
N ALA A 464 11.17 3.66 -25.98
CA ALA A 464 9.87 3.31 -25.41
C ALA A 464 9.62 4.06 -24.09
N TYR A 465 10.60 4.11 -23.18
CA TYR A 465 10.48 4.91 -21.96
C TYR A 465 10.27 6.40 -22.23
N LYS A 466 10.91 6.95 -23.28
CA LYS A 466 10.67 8.34 -23.69
C LYS A 466 9.21 8.55 -24.07
N THR A 467 8.68 7.67 -24.91
CA THR A 467 7.27 7.71 -25.32
C THR A 467 6.33 7.59 -24.12
N ASP A 468 6.62 6.68 -23.19
CA ASP A 468 5.83 6.50 -21.96
C ASP A 468 5.85 7.75 -21.08
N ALA A 469 7.01 8.40 -20.95
CA ALA A 469 7.17 9.63 -20.20
C ALA A 469 6.38 10.80 -20.84
N GLU A 470 6.45 10.93 -22.17
CA GLU A 470 5.69 11.93 -22.92
C GLU A 470 4.18 11.69 -22.82
N GLN A 471 3.74 10.43 -22.93
CA GLN A 471 2.33 10.07 -22.76
C GLN A 471 1.84 10.36 -21.34
N LEU A 472 2.66 10.06 -20.31
CA LEU A 472 2.33 10.38 -18.93
C LEU A 472 2.22 11.89 -18.73
N ARG A 473 3.09 12.71 -19.35
CA ARG A 473 2.97 14.18 -19.32
C ARG A 473 1.64 14.65 -19.87
N GLU A 474 1.19 14.11 -20.99
CA GLU A 474 -0.08 14.50 -21.59
C GLU A 474 -1.27 14.03 -20.75
N ASN A 475 -1.23 12.83 -20.16
CA ASN A 475 -2.26 12.37 -19.23
C ASN A 475 -2.36 13.32 -18.01
N LEU A 476 -1.22 13.70 -17.42
CA LEU A 476 -1.18 14.62 -16.28
C LEU A 476 -1.82 15.99 -16.59
N LYS A 477 -1.72 16.50 -17.82
CA LYS A 477 -2.37 17.74 -18.26
C LYS A 477 -3.86 17.61 -18.59
N MET A 478 -4.31 16.41 -18.94
CA MET A 478 -5.72 16.15 -19.25
C MET A 478 -6.53 15.93 -17.97
N ASP A 479 -5.92 15.28 -16.99
CA ASP A 479 -6.57 14.91 -15.74
C ASP A 479 -6.59 16.06 -14.71
N PHE A 480 -5.66 17.03 -14.82
CA PHE A 480 -5.45 18.17 -13.90
C PHE A 480 -5.06 19.43 -14.66
#